data_AF-A0A9F2R7I0-F1
#
_entry.id   AF-A0A9F2R7I0-F1
#
_cell.length_a   1.000
_cell.length_b   1.000
_cell.length_c   1.000
_cell.angle_alpha   90.00
_cell.angle_beta   90.00
_cell.angle_gamma   90.00
#
_symmetry.space_group_name_H-M   'P 1'
#
loop_
_entity.id
_entity.type
_entity.pdbx_description
1 polymer ?
#
loop_
_entity_poly.entity_id
_entity_poly.type
_entity_poly.pdbx_seq_one_letter_code
_entity_poly.pdbx_strand_id
1 'polypeptide(L)'
;MEMFGVEFLLACSVLIAGSCLAERELAALTQDQLPYFLRKGIFIIQSEDFNTCITAETSKLILENCNQVSKYMLWKWGSKQQLFNIGRSACLGLNFSNPEPSLVITECDSPQYLLQWQCHGKALIEASQYKLAVENSKFIVVKRTSSYGWKSFMSHDDLCEHAFEEMYTLLGNSLGLPCVFPFKYNNKWHYECIQDFREDGYPWCATTSQYEQDEKWGLCPNSGTGCDIFWKINADTQICYQINLLSVLSWNEARIACQGQGADLLSITDMREQTYIGGLIEQLNTKEAMLWTGLNQLDETAGWQWSDGAPLALVNWQMDPIDNSLGPPRCKAFNLKTQNDWQSYSCESGLPYICKKYLNATDREAIDSWKFYPTDCDSNWYPYNNYCYKLRKEEKTWNEAFFSCRDDNSTLISITSLADTEMLINLLEYENVTDTWIGLSNNKTPIEFEWSDGSAVIFTYWNKQEPNILQQEGHICVSAQQHEGRWKVKNCKSRYFYICKRRGNVGNPIFEVESGCPEGWERHGGYCYKIDKIPRSFGHASGGYYCPSLATVMSRFEQGFLNSMIHNQRKTDSPYFWIALQDLNNTGEYTWLTEDGKHHLEIYTNWRKYQP
;
A
#
# COMPACT_ATOMS: atom_id res chain seq x y z
N MET A 1 67.77 31.40 -10.24
CA MET A 1 67.57 31.80 -11.64
C MET A 1 66.08 32.11 -11.77
N GLU A 2 65.65 33.25 -11.24
CA GLU A 2 65.44 34.52 -11.99
C GLU A 2 64.42 34.30 -13.12
N MET A 3 63.27 34.97 -13.16
CA MET A 3 63.06 36.42 -13.05
C MET A 3 61.69 36.73 -12.42
N PHE A 4 61.61 37.66 -11.45
CA PHE A 4 61.14 39.05 -11.59
C PHE A 4 59.75 39.16 -12.25
N GLY A 5 58.72 39.79 -11.67
CA GLY A 5 58.66 40.64 -10.49
C GLY A 5 57.52 41.67 -10.67
N VAL A 6 56.94 42.07 -9.53
CA VAL A 6 56.53 43.46 -9.19
C VAL A 6 55.30 43.99 -9.95
N GLU A 7 54.21 44.47 -9.32
CA GLU A 7 54.09 45.48 -8.25
C GLU A 7 52.67 45.34 -7.61
N PHE A 8 52.47 45.19 -6.29
CA PHE A 8 52.50 46.22 -5.22
C PHE A 8 51.46 47.37 -5.44
N LEU A 9 50.71 47.89 -4.47
CA LEU A 9 50.61 47.80 -3.00
C LEU A 9 49.37 48.62 -2.56
N LEU A 10 49.03 48.51 -1.27
CA LEU A 10 48.21 49.38 -0.39
C LEU A 10 46.78 48.89 -0.12
N ALA A 11 46.34 48.71 1.12
CA ALA A 11 47.01 48.73 2.43
C ALA A 11 46.09 48.07 3.47
N CYS A 12 46.72 47.38 4.41
CA CYS A 12 46.15 46.77 5.62
C CYS A 12 45.55 47.80 6.59
N SER A 13 44.57 47.35 7.38
CA SER A 13 44.63 47.51 8.84
C SER A 13 43.74 46.48 9.55
N VAL A 14 44.30 45.90 10.61
CA VAL A 14 43.87 44.76 11.43
C VAL A 14 43.10 45.26 12.66
N LEU A 15 42.15 44.47 13.18
CA LEU A 15 41.96 44.07 14.60
C LEU A 15 40.48 43.98 15.06
N ILE A 16 40.10 42.75 15.44
CA ILE A 16 39.38 42.30 16.66
C ILE A 16 38.19 43.15 17.17
N ALA A 17 36.99 42.58 17.13
CA ALA A 17 36.07 42.41 18.28
C ALA A 17 34.78 41.72 17.83
N GLY A 18 34.30 40.77 18.62
CA GLY A 18 33.07 40.03 18.36
C GLY A 18 31.82 40.91 18.30
N SER A 19 30.82 40.44 17.57
CA SER A 19 29.43 40.85 17.77
C SER A 19 28.49 39.74 17.30
N CYS A 20 27.46 39.58 18.12
CA CYS A 20 26.42 38.56 18.13
C CYS A 20 25.90 38.11 16.76
N LEU A 21 25.62 36.81 16.67
CA LEU A 21 24.59 36.25 15.79
C LEU A 21 23.26 36.94 16.14
N ALA A 22 22.93 38.02 15.44
CA ALA A 22 21.61 38.60 15.42
C ALA A 22 20.70 37.71 14.57
N GLU A 23 19.50 37.45 15.08
CA GLU A 23 18.40 36.76 14.43
C GLU A 23 18.28 37.16 12.96
N ARG A 24 18.45 36.18 12.07
CA ARG A 24 18.11 36.34 10.66
C ARG A 24 16.58 36.36 10.59
N GLU A 25 16.00 37.56 10.47
CA GLU A 25 14.58 37.74 10.13
C GLU A 25 14.24 36.81 8.95
N LEU A 26 13.23 35.97 9.15
CA LEU A 26 12.74 34.99 8.19
C LEU A 26 12.26 35.71 6.93
N ALA A 27 12.72 35.27 5.75
CA ALA A 27 12.11 35.63 4.48
C ALA A 27 10.59 35.34 4.52
N ALA A 28 9.78 36.21 3.94
CA ALA A 28 8.34 36.00 3.82
C ALA A 28 8.07 34.70 3.04
N LEU A 29 7.26 33.80 3.60
CA LEU A 29 6.82 32.58 2.92
C LEU A 29 5.97 32.96 1.70
N THR A 30 6.22 32.34 0.55
CA THR A 30 5.45 32.59 -0.68
C THR A 30 4.49 31.44 -0.98
N GLN A 31 3.41 31.75 -1.70
CA GLN A 31 2.39 30.75 -2.08
C GLN A 31 2.98 29.60 -2.93
N ASP A 32 4.06 29.86 -3.67
CA ASP A 32 4.78 28.86 -4.48
C ASP A 32 5.40 27.72 -3.64
N GLN A 33 5.58 27.91 -2.34
CA GLN A 33 6.14 26.90 -1.44
C GLN A 33 5.07 25.94 -0.88
N LEU A 34 3.78 26.25 -1.03
CA LEU A 34 2.69 25.43 -0.49
C LEU A 34 2.61 24.00 -1.04
N PRO A 35 2.81 23.75 -2.35
CA PRO A 35 2.84 22.39 -2.86
C PRO A 35 3.94 21.53 -2.21
N TYR A 36 5.08 22.13 -1.87
CA TYR A 36 6.16 21.44 -1.16
C TYR A 36 5.76 21.10 0.28
N PHE A 37 5.09 22.03 0.98
CA PHE A 37 4.59 21.79 2.34
C PHE A 37 3.51 20.70 2.38
N LEU A 38 2.57 20.73 1.44
CA LEU A 38 1.52 19.71 1.32
C LEU A 38 2.13 18.31 1.12
N ARG A 39 3.16 18.18 0.28
CA ARG A 39 3.92 16.92 0.13
C ARG A 39 4.60 16.42 1.40
N LYS A 40 4.86 17.30 2.37
CA LYS A 40 5.41 16.98 3.70
C LYS A 40 4.32 16.77 4.77
N GLY A 41 3.05 16.72 4.38
CA GLY A 41 1.90 16.61 5.27
C GLY A 41 1.63 17.88 6.08
N ILE A 42 2.11 19.03 5.61
CA ILE A 42 1.86 20.35 6.22
C ILE A 42 0.76 21.04 5.43
N PHE A 43 -0.28 21.49 6.11
CA PHE A 43 -1.48 22.06 5.49
C PHE A 43 -1.90 23.36 6.19
N ILE A 44 -2.79 24.10 5.54
CA ILE A 44 -3.46 25.28 6.10
C ILE A 44 -4.94 24.97 6.24
N ILE A 45 -5.51 25.24 7.41
CA ILE A 45 -6.92 25.00 7.71
C ILE A 45 -7.74 26.21 7.25
N GLN A 46 -8.62 26.01 6.27
CA GLN A 46 -9.53 27.02 5.74
C GLN A 46 -10.96 26.75 6.22
N SER A 47 -11.66 27.81 6.62
CA SER A 47 -13.11 27.78 6.85
C SER A 47 -13.84 27.85 5.51
N GLU A 48 -14.76 26.92 5.25
CA GLU A 48 -15.61 26.95 4.05
C GLU A 48 -16.60 28.12 4.08
N ASP A 49 -17.13 28.44 5.26
CA ASP A 49 -18.15 29.47 5.44
C ASP A 49 -17.62 30.88 5.17
N PHE A 50 -16.35 31.15 5.54
CA PHE A 50 -15.74 32.48 5.43
C PHE A 50 -14.65 32.58 4.35
N ASN A 51 -14.17 31.46 3.81
CA ASN A 51 -13.01 31.39 2.90
C ASN A 51 -11.72 32.00 3.48
N THR A 52 -11.61 32.07 4.80
CA THR A 52 -10.45 32.56 5.56
C THR A 52 -9.75 31.42 6.28
N CYS A 53 -8.47 31.61 6.64
CA CYS A 53 -7.61 30.56 7.19
C CYS A 53 -7.28 30.80 8.66
N ILE A 54 -7.08 29.71 9.41
CA ILE A 54 -6.73 29.77 10.83
C ILE A 54 -5.26 30.17 11.01
N THR A 55 -5.03 31.26 11.75
CA THR A 55 -3.72 31.73 12.20
C THR A 55 -3.61 31.60 13.73
N ALA A 56 -2.51 31.03 14.22
CA ALA A 56 -2.19 30.95 15.64
C ALA A 56 -1.47 32.22 16.15
N GLU A 57 -2.20 33.11 16.84
CA GLU A 57 -1.62 34.22 17.61
C GLU A 57 -1.06 33.75 18.97
N THR A 58 -0.46 34.66 19.74
CA THR A 58 0.18 34.32 21.04
C THR A 58 -0.78 33.82 22.11
N SER A 59 -2.06 34.24 22.06
CA SER A 59 -3.05 33.91 23.10
C SER A 59 -4.38 33.40 22.56
N LYS A 60 -4.57 33.38 21.24
CA LYS A 60 -5.84 33.05 20.59
C LYS A 60 -5.63 32.59 19.16
N LEU A 61 -6.65 31.97 18.60
CA LEU A 61 -6.73 31.60 17.19
C LEU A 61 -7.67 32.56 16.48
N ILE A 62 -7.25 33.04 15.31
CA ILE A 62 -8.02 33.98 14.50
C ILE A 62 -8.11 33.53 13.05
N LEU A 63 -9.10 34.07 12.34
CA LEU A 63 -9.25 33.95 10.90
C LEU A 63 -8.59 35.12 10.18
N GLU A 64 -7.77 34.80 9.18
CA GLU A 64 -7.07 35.76 8.33
C GLU A 64 -7.14 35.36 6.85
N ASN A 65 -6.62 36.23 5.98
CA ASN A 65 -6.59 35.99 4.54
C ASN A 65 -5.60 34.88 4.19
N CYS A 66 -6.09 33.79 3.60
CA CYS A 66 -5.30 32.63 3.18
C CYS A 66 -4.16 32.96 2.19
N ASN A 67 -4.29 34.03 1.41
CA ASN A 67 -3.28 34.45 0.44
C ASN A 67 -2.05 35.09 1.09
N GLN A 68 -2.15 35.52 2.35
CA GLN A 68 -1.04 36.09 3.11
C GLN A 68 -0.40 35.00 3.99
N VAL A 69 0.25 34.05 3.33
CA VAL A 69 0.79 32.85 3.96
C VAL A 69 1.82 33.22 5.03
N SER A 70 1.61 32.72 6.25
CA SER A 70 2.55 32.86 7.36
C SER A 70 2.85 31.52 8.01
N LYS A 71 3.99 31.41 8.70
CA LYS A 71 4.35 30.19 9.43
C LYS A 71 3.32 29.81 10.51
N TYR A 72 2.57 30.79 11.01
CA TYR A 72 1.55 30.61 12.04
C TYR A 72 0.23 30.04 11.50
N MET A 73 0.07 29.97 10.18
CA MET A 73 -1.04 29.28 9.51
C MET A 73 -0.73 27.82 9.16
N LEU A 74 0.53 27.39 9.31
CA LEU A 74 0.97 26.05 8.94
C LEU A 74 0.70 25.06 10.07
N TRP A 75 -0.03 24.00 9.75
CA TRP A 75 -0.42 22.92 10.65
C TRP A 75 0.08 21.58 10.16
N LYS A 76 0.30 20.66 11.09
CA LYS A 76 0.65 19.27 10.80
C LYS A 76 0.05 18.34 11.85
N TRP A 77 -0.42 17.18 11.42
CA TRP A 77 -0.81 16.11 12.33
C TRP A 77 0.42 15.47 12.98
N GLY A 78 0.39 15.35 14.31
CA GLY A 78 1.37 14.63 15.12
C GLY A 78 0.96 13.18 15.40
N SER A 79 1.88 12.40 15.97
CA SER A 79 1.72 10.95 16.19
C SER A 79 0.58 10.57 17.12
N LYS A 80 0.22 11.46 18.06
CA LYS A 80 -0.88 11.24 19.01
C LYS A 80 -2.19 11.92 18.57
N GLN A 81 -2.42 12.06 17.26
CA GLN A 81 -3.55 12.82 16.70
C GLN A 81 -3.59 14.27 17.19
N GLN A 82 -2.40 14.89 17.31
CA GLN A 82 -2.25 16.26 17.79
C GLN A 82 -2.15 17.21 16.60
N LEU A 83 -2.70 18.42 16.74
CA LEU A 83 -2.51 19.47 15.74
C LEU A 83 -1.35 20.38 16.14
N PHE A 84 -0.21 20.18 15.48
CA PHE A 84 1.00 20.96 15.70
C PHE A 84 1.03 22.19 14.80
N ASN A 85 1.28 23.37 15.39
CA ASN A 85 1.48 24.60 14.66
C ASN A 85 2.97 24.87 14.45
N ILE A 86 3.39 24.95 13.18
CA ILE A 86 4.81 25.09 12.82
C ILE A 86 5.38 26.43 13.32
N GLY A 87 4.63 27.52 13.15
CA GLY A 87 5.07 28.87 13.51
C GLY A 87 5.21 29.10 15.01
N ARG A 88 4.36 28.45 15.81
CA ARG A 88 4.40 28.50 17.28
C ARG A 88 5.28 27.42 17.90
N SER A 89 5.64 26.38 17.14
CA SER A 89 6.37 25.24 17.66
C SER A 89 5.66 24.58 18.86
N ALA A 90 4.34 24.49 18.79
CA ALA A 90 3.45 24.12 19.89
C ALA A 90 2.16 23.48 19.37
N CYS A 91 1.40 22.81 20.23
CA CYS A 91 0.20 22.06 19.88
C CYS A 91 -1.09 22.78 20.28
N LEU A 92 -2.14 22.57 19.49
CA LEU A 92 -3.49 22.99 19.83
C LEU A 92 -4.08 22.08 20.91
N GLY A 93 -4.49 22.69 22.01
CA GLY A 93 -5.11 22.01 23.13
C GLY A 93 -6.41 22.65 23.57
N LEU A 94 -7.14 21.92 24.40
CA LEU A 94 -8.36 22.39 25.04
C LEU A 94 -8.21 22.42 26.56
N ASN A 95 -8.52 23.58 27.14
CA ASN A 95 -8.48 23.82 28.58
C ASN A 95 -9.88 23.78 29.19
N PHE A 96 -10.09 22.85 30.13
CA PHE A 96 -11.33 22.64 30.88
C PHE A 96 -11.30 23.23 32.29
N SER A 97 -10.27 24.01 32.62
CA SER A 97 -10.16 24.67 33.94
C SER A 97 -11.27 25.71 34.17
N ASN A 98 -11.92 26.17 33.10
CA ASN A 98 -13.05 27.08 33.12
C ASN A 98 -14.37 26.37 32.79
N PRO A 99 -15.54 26.90 33.22
CA PRO A 99 -16.85 26.32 32.90
C PRO A 99 -17.10 26.19 31.39
N GLU A 100 -16.59 27.16 30.62
CA GLU A 100 -16.55 27.09 29.16
C GLU A 100 -15.13 26.71 28.69
N PRO A 101 -14.98 25.61 27.94
CA PRO A 101 -13.68 25.19 27.45
C PRO A 101 -13.08 26.22 26.50
N SER A 102 -11.77 26.43 26.62
CA SER A 102 -11.05 27.43 25.83
C SER A 102 -9.87 26.82 25.08
N LEU A 103 -9.64 27.26 23.85
CA LEU A 103 -8.52 26.83 23.03
C LEU A 103 -7.22 27.44 23.53
N VAL A 104 -6.16 26.64 23.54
CA VAL A 104 -4.82 27.05 23.95
C VAL A 104 -3.77 26.51 22.98
N ILE A 105 -2.70 27.28 22.77
CA ILE A 105 -1.48 26.80 22.11
C ILE A 105 -0.46 26.53 23.22
N THR A 106 -0.06 25.27 23.39
CA THR A 106 0.70 24.81 24.56
C THR A 106 1.75 23.75 24.19
N GLU A 107 2.56 23.33 25.15
CA GLU A 107 3.52 22.23 24.96
C GLU A 107 2.79 20.93 24.58
N CYS A 108 3.38 20.19 23.64
CA CYS A 108 2.74 19.06 22.97
C CYS A 108 2.64 17.77 23.81
N ASP A 109 3.24 17.75 24.99
CA ASP A 109 3.17 16.66 25.95
C ASP A 109 2.49 17.09 27.27
N SER A 110 1.87 18.27 27.29
CA SER A 110 1.25 18.80 28.50
C SER A 110 0.11 17.89 28.98
N PRO A 111 0.18 17.37 30.22
CA PRO A 111 -0.89 16.53 30.78
C PRO A 111 -2.09 17.36 31.27
N GLN A 112 -1.98 18.69 31.29
CA GLN A 112 -3.01 19.60 31.80
C GLN A 112 -4.12 19.87 30.77
N TYR A 113 -3.85 19.64 29.49
CA TYR A 113 -4.74 19.99 28.39
C TYR A 113 -5.03 18.75 27.54
N LEU A 114 -6.23 18.69 26.96
CA LEU A 114 -6.54 17.66 25.96
C LEU A 114 -6.02 18.11 24.60
N LEU A 115 -5.17 17.28 23.99
CA LEU A 115 -4.44 17.61 22.75
C LEU A 115 -4.89 16.77 21.55
N GLN A 116 -5.85 15.86 21.74
CA GLN A 116 -6.27 14.90 20.72
C GLN A 116 -7.41 15.47 19.89
N TRP A 117 -7.17 15.58 18.58
CA TRP A 117 -8.12 16.06 17.60
C TRP A 117 -8.39 14.96 16.58
N GLN A 118 -9.62 14.91 16.12
CA GLN A 118 -10.11 13.99 15.11
C GLN A 118 -10.88 14.78 14.08
N CYS A 119 -10.91 14.25 12.87
CA CYS A 119 -11.59 14.83 11.73
C CYS A 119 -12.68 13.85 11.31
N HIS A 120 -13.92 14.35 11.19
CA HIS A 120 -15.06 13.53 10.80
C HIS A 120 -15.89 14.31 9.78
N GLY A 121 -15.78 13.90 8.51
CA GLY A 121 -16.12 14.75 7.38
C GLY A 121 -15.44 16.11 7.53
N LYS A 122 -16.18 17.19 7.29
CA LYS A 122 -15.65 18.55 7.36
C LYS A 122 -15.52 19.13 8.78
N ALA A 123 -15.81 18.35 9.82
CA ALA A 123 -15.77 18.83 11.20
C ALA A 123 -14.45 18.44 11.87
N LEU A 124 -13.83 19.40 12.54
CA LEU A 124 -12.67 19.15 13.42
C LEU A 124 -13.17 19.05 14.87
N ILE A 125 -13.00 17.87 15.45
CA ILE A 125 -13.62 17.42 16.70
C ILE A 125 -12.53 17.03 17.70
N GLU A 126 -12.62 17.51 18.92
CA GLU A 126 -11.77 17.08 20.03
C GLU A 126 -12.33 15.81 20.69
N ALA A 127 -11.49 15.01 21.38
CA ALA A 127 -11.87 13.74 21.99
C ALA A 127 -13.12 13.80 22.92
N SER A 128 -13.40 14.94 23.54
CA SER A 128 -14.62 15.19 24.36
C SER A 128 -15.81 15.70 23.54
N GLN A 129 -15.80 15.49 22.22
CA GLN A 129 -16.84 15.86 21.24
C GLN A 129 -17.05 17.37 21.05
N TYR A 130 -16.12 18.22 21.50
CA TYR A 130 -16.17 19.64 21.19
C TYR A 130 -15.71 19.88 19.76
N LYS A 131 -16.48 20.70 19.03
CA LYS A 131 -16.21 21.02 17.64
C LYS A 131 -15.67 22.43 17.51
N LEU A 132 -14.72 22.61 16.60
CA LEU A 132 -14.23 23.93 16.23
C LEU A 132 -15.35 24.77 15.58
N ALA A 133 -15.39 26.04 15.98
CA ALA A 133 -16.39 26.99 15.56
C ALA A 133 -15.79 28.39 15.43
N VAL A 134 -16.53 29.28 14.76
CA VAL A 134 -16.15 30.68 14.62
C VAL A 134 -17.10 31.55 15.43
N GLU A 135 -16.54 32.52 16.16
CA GLU A 135 -17.23 33.53 16.92
C GLU A 135 -16.86 34.93 16.42
N ASN A 136 -17.86 35.82 16.34
CA ASN A 136 -17.71 37.20 15.85
C ASN A 136 -17.02 37.29 14.47
N SER A 137 -17.20 36.26 13.62
CA SER A 137 -16.61 36.13 12.28
C SER A 137 -15.08 36.29 12.23
N LYS A 138 -14.39 36.09 13.36
CA LYS A 138 -12.94 36.29 13.44
C LYS A 138 -12.25 35.34 14.41
N PHE A 139 -12.83 35.08 15.57
CA PHE A 139 -12.20 34.28 16.62
C PHE A 139 -12.58 32.83 16.49
N ILE A 140 -11.60 31.95 16.68
CA ILE A 140 -11.83 30.51 16.71
C ILE A 140 -12.11 30.09 18.15
N VAL A 141 -13.18 29.34 18.34
CA VAL A 141 -13.66 28.84 19.63
C VAL A 141 -14.07 27.38 19.50
N VAL A 142 -14.46 26.76 20.61
CA VAL A 142 -15.08 25.43 20.59
C VAL A 142 -16.51 25.46 21.08
N LYS A 143 -17.36 24.65 20.47
CA LYS A 143 -18.77 24.49 20.85
C LYS A 143 -19.16 23.01 20.78
N ARG A 144 -20.09 22.56 21.64
CA ARG A 144 -20.64 21.20 21.56
C ARG A 144 -21.42 20.97 20.27
N THR A 145 -22.10 22.01 19.81
CA THR A 145 -22.83 22.03 18.54
C THR A 145 -22.19 23.05 17.61
N SER A 146 -21.66 22.57 16.49
CA SER A 146 -21.07 23.37 15.43
C SER A 146 -21.34 22.69 14.10
N SER A 147 -21.67 23.50 13.09
CA SER A 147 -21.86 23.09 11.69
C SER A 147 -20.79 23.67 10.77
N TYR A 148 -19.77 24.35 11.32
CA TYR A 148 -18.72 24.97 10.53
C TYR A 148 -17.87 23.91 9.81
N GLY A 149 -17.67 24.12 8.51
CA GLY A 149 -16.88 23.24 7.66
C GLY A 149 -15.43 23.70 7.54
N TRP A 150 -14.51 22.75 7.64
CA TRP A 150 -13.07 22.97 7.55
C TRP A 150 -12.49 22.15 6.40
N LYS A 151 -11.60 22.75 5.61
CA LYS A 151 -10.90 22.08 4.50
C LYS A 151 -9.44 22.50 4.43
N SER A 152 -8.65 21.72 3.71
CA SER A 152 -7.26 22.09 3.39
C SER A 152 -7.23 23.18 2.30
N PHE A 153 -6.53 24.28 2.55
CA PHE A 153 -6.40 25.36 1.57
C PHE A 153 -5.65 24.88 0.31
N MET A 154 -6.22 25.14 -0.87
CA MET A 154 -5.70 24.73 -2.19
C MET A 154 -5.55 23.21 -2.41
N SER A 155 -6.10 22.37 -1.53
CA SER A 155 -6.29 20.95 -1.83
C SER A 155 -7.77 20.64 -2.08
N HIS A 156 -8.02 19.60 -2.89
CA HIS A 156 -9.33 19.00 -3.06
C HIS A 156 -9.61 17.96 -1.97
N ASP A 157 -8.57 17.61 -1.21
CA ASP A 157 -8.58 16.58 -0.18
C ASP A 157 -9.20 17.09 1.13
N ASP A 158 -9.86 16.19 1.85
CA ASP A 158 -10.32 16.47 3.21
C ASP A 158 -9.12 16.68 4.18
N LEU A 159 -9.32 17.45 5.25
CA LEU A 159 -8.33 17.60 6.33
C LEU A 159 -7.94 16.26 6.97
N CYS A 160 -8.83 15.26 6.84
CA CYS A 160 -8.64 13.92 7.36
C CYS A 160 -7.81 13.01 6.43
N GLU A 161 -7.64 13.38 5.15
CA GLU A 161 -6.90 12.54 4.19
C GLU A 161 -5.39 12.52 4.45
N HIS A 162 -4.88 13.54 5.13
CA HIS A 162 -3.48 13.66 5.52
C HIS A 162 -3.24 13.16 6.95
N ALA A 163 -3.85 12.03 7.31
CA ALA A 163 -3.61 11.41 8.61
C ALA A 163 -2.12 11.12 8.80
N PHE A 164 -1.64 11.25 10.04
CA PHE A 164 -0.24 10.97 10.38
C PHE A 164 0.10 9.50 10.02
N GLU A 165 1.15 9.33 9.21
CA GLU A 165 1.74 8.02 8.93
C GLU A 165 2.91 7.77 9.87
N GLU A 166 2.87 6.64 10.56
CA GLU A 166 3.93 6.24 11.48
C GLU A 166 5.23 5.95 10.74
N MET A 167 6.33 6.50 11.26
CA MET A 167 7.66 6.30 10.72
C MET A 167 8.48 5.45 11.67
N TYR A 168 8.62 4.16 11.37
CA TYR A 168 9.40 3.22 12.17
C TYR A 168 10.89 3.48 12.04
N THR A 169 11.59 3.47 13.16
CA THR A 169 13.01 3.77 13.19
C THR A 169 13.88 2.58 12.78
N LEU A 170 15.05 2.88 12.23
CA LEU A 170 16.12 1.91 11.97
C LEU A 170 17.21 2.06 13.02
N LEU A 171 17.81 0.94 13.45
CA LEU A 171 18.88 0.92 14.45
C LEU A 171 18.46 1.68 15.74
N GLY A 172 19.40 2.36 16.39
CA GLY A 172 19.14 3.11 17.63
C GLY A 172 18.97 2.22 18.85
N ASN A 173 18.38 2.78 19.91
CA ASN A 173 18.17 2.13 21.20
C ASN A 173 16.67 1.94 21.56
N SER A 174 15.82 2.11 20.56
CA SER A 174 14.35 2.07 20.68
C SER A 174 13.72 0.86 20.00
N LEU A 175 14.50 -0.15 19.62
CA LEU A 175 14.00 -1.42 19.09
C LEU A 175 13.06 -1.28 17.88
N GLY A 176 13.28 -0.25 17.04
CA GLY A 176 12.46 0.02 15.86
C GLY A 176 11.14 0.72 16.14
N LEU A 177 10.86 1.18 17.36
CA LEU A 177 9.67 1.97 17.67
C LEU A 177 9.53 3.19 16.75
N PRO A 178 8.31 3.63 16.44
CA PRO A 178 8.09 4.75 15.54
C PRO A 178 8.55 6.07 16.16
N CYS A 179 8.91 7.00 15.28
CA CYS A 179 9.17 8.39 15.63
C CYS A 179 7.94 9.00 16.31
N VAL A 180 8.16 9.71 17.41
CA VAL A 180 7.14 10.51 18.05
C VAL A 180 7.26 11.94 17.55
N PHE A 181 6.28 12.40 16.78
CA PHE A 181 6.23 13.76 16.29
C PHE A 181 5.05 14.55 16.91
N PRO A 182 5.28 15.76 17.43
CA PRO A 182 6.59 16.37 17.62
C PRO A 182 7.32 15.78 18.85
N PHE A 183 8.66 15.88 18.86
CA PHE A 183 9.49 15.59 20.04
C PHE A 183 10.35 16.80 20.41
N LYS A 184 10.67 16.94 21.70
CA LYS A 184 11.50 18.02 22.22
C LYS A 184 12.96 17.57 22.32
N TYR A 185 13.85 18.32 21.67
CA TYR A 185 15.30 18.14 21.74
C TYR A 185 16.01 19.50 21.67
N ASN A 186 17.00 19.71 22.53
CA ASN A 186 17.71 20.96 22.71
C ASN A 186 16.73 22.13 22.97
N ASN A 187 15.78 21.88 23.87
CA ASN A 187 14.68 22.80 24.23
C ASN A 187 13.82 23.30 23.04
N LYS A 188 13.78 22.58 21.92
CA LYS A 188 12.98 22.90 20.72
C LYS A 188 12.12 21.71 20.31
N TRP A 189 10.88 21.97 19.87
CA TRP A 189 10.02 20.94 19.30
C TRP A 189 10.33 20.71 17.83
N HIS A 190 10.53 19.45 17.45
CA HIS A 190 10.81 19.00 16.09
C HIS A 190 9.67 18.13 15.60
N TYR A 191 9.22 18.37 14.37
CA TYR A 191 8.07 17.70 13.72
C TYR A 191 8.47 16.88 12.49
N GLU A 192 9.78 16.78 12.26
CA GLU A 192 10.43 15.96 11.25
C GLU A 192 11.76 15.46 11.78
N CYS A 193 12.39 14.52 11.08
CA CYS A 193 13.69 14.01 11.43
C CYS A 193 14.76 15.10 11.34
N ILE A 194 15.71 15.06 12.27
CA ILE A 194 16.79 16.06 12.34
C ILE A 194 18.15 15.40 12.08
N GLN A 195 19.08 16.17 11.54
CA GLN A 195 20.45 15.70 11.22
C GLN A 195 21.51 16.26 12.19
N ASP A 196 21.07 16.91 13.28
CA ASP A 196 21.94 17.67 14.18
C ASP A 196 23.07 16.81 14.77
N PHE A 197 24.31 17.30 14.61
CA PHE A 197 25.55 16.87 15.29
C PHE A 197 25.94 15.38 15.21
N ARG A 198 25.47 14.62 14.22
CA ARG A 198 26.07 13.31 13.93
C ARG A 198 27.16 13.45 12.87
N GLU A 199 28.33 12.88 13.16
CA GLU A 199 29.43 12.78 12.17
C GLU A 199 29.03 11.97 10.92
N ASP A 200 28.05 11.08 11.06
CA ASP A 200 27.54 10.21 9.99
C ASP A 200 26.49 10.89 9.08
N GLY A 201 25.93 12.04 9.48
CA GLY A 201 24.96 12.83 8.71
C GLY A 201 23.57 12.22 8.54
N TYR A 202 23.26 11.08 9.19
CA TYR A 202 21.95 10.43 9.01
C TYR A 202 20.85 11.09 9.84
N PRO A 203 19.66 11.34 9.25
CA PRO A 203 18.54 11.90 9.98
C PRO A 203 18.05 10.92 11.06
N TRP A 204 17.65 11.46 12.20
CA TRP A 204 17.15 10.69 13.34
C TRP A 204 15.91 11.36 13.95
N CYS A 205 15.18 10.61 14.75
CA CYS A 205 14.05 11.10 15.53
C CYS A 205 14.04 10.46 16.92
N ALA A 206 13.41 11.14 17.88
CA ALA A 206 13.09 10.52 19.15
C ALA A 206 11.87 9.60 19.02
N THR A 207 11.83 8.55 19.83
CA THR A 207 10.67 7.65 19.94
C THR A 207 9.84 7.95 21.19
N THR A 208 10.09 9.08 21.83
CA THR A 208 9.30 9.65 22.93
C THR A 208 9.17 11.16 22.74
N SER A 209 8.23 11.79 23.45
CA SER A 209 8.00 13.24 23.32
C SER A 209 9.12 14.08 23.94
N GLN A 210 9.85 13.55 24.93
CA GLN A 210 10.90 14.26 25.69
C GLN A 210 12.24 13.54 25.58
N TYR A 211 13.00 13.82 24.51
CA TYR A 211 14.23 13.10 24.23
C TYR A 211 15.30 13.27 25.33
N GLU A 212 15.44 14.47 25.89
CA GLU A 212 16.46 14.76 26.92
C GLU A 212 16.25 13.97 28.22
N GLN A 213 15.03 13.47 28.47
CA GLN A 213 14.70 12.69 29.67
C GLN A 213 14.84 11.18 29.40
N ASP A 214 14.34 10.72 28.26
CA ASP A 214 14.23 9.29 27.96
C ASP A 214 15.44 8.75 27.19
N GLU A 215 16.13 9.61 26.46
CA GLU A 215 17.26 9.31 25.57
C GLU A 215 16.95 8.18 24.56
N LYS A 216 15.68 8.07 24.15
CA LYS A 216 15.18 7.06 23.21
C LYS A 216 15.09 7.59 21.78
N TRP A 217 15.81 6.95 20.86
CA TRP A 217 15.88 7.37 19.46
C TRP A 217 16.14 6.21 18.50
N GLY A 218 15.95 6.51 17.21
CA GLY A 218 16.48 5.72 16.10
C GLY A 218 16.67 6.55 14.85
N LEU A 219 17.31 5.96 13.83
CA LEU A 219 17.52 6.60 12.54
C LEU A 219 16.22 6.61 11.76
N CYS A 220 15.98 7.70 11.03
CA CYS A 220 14.84 7.77 10.16
C CYS A 220 15.11 7.01 8.85
N PRO A 221 14.16 6.17 8.41
CA PRO A 221 14.26 5.52 7.12
C PRO A 221 14.24 6.56 5.99
N ASN A 222 15.03 6.32 4.94
CA ASN A 222 15.00 7.15 3.74
C ASN A 222 14.05 6.53 2.70
N SER A 223 13.27 7.37 2.03
CA SER A 223 12.35 6.95 0.95
C SER A 223 12.99 7.02 -0.45
N GLY A 224 14.33 7.04 -0.52
CA GLY A 224 15.08 7.13 -1.77
C GLY A 224 14.73 6.00 -2.75
N THR A 225 14.90 6.25 -4.05
CA THR A 225 14.59 5.28 -5.11
C THR A 225 15.61 4.15 -5.24
N GLY A 226 16.73 4.22 -4.52
CA GLY A 226 17.84 3.26 -4.58
C GLY A 226 17.90 2.27 -3.41
N CYS A 227 18.91 1.38 -3.46
CA CYS A 227 19.37 0.64 -2.30
C CYS A 227 20.32 1.56 -1.54
N ASP A 228 19.79 2.30 -0.57
CA ASP A 228 20.61 3.16 0.29
C ASP A 228 21.52 2.33 1.21
N ILE A 229 22.36 2.97 2.03
CA ILE A 229 23.38 2.31 2.87
C ILE A 229 22.86 1.18 3.78
N PHE A 230 21.59 1.24 4.17
CA PHE A 230 20.95 0.24 5.04
C PHE A 230 20.48 -1.02 4.29
N TRP A 231 20.66 -1.04 2.97
CA TRP A 231 20.22 -2.12 2.10
C TRP A 231 21.41 -2.90 1.54
N LYS A 232 21.16 -4.18 1.27
CA LYS A 232 22.09 -5.11 0.63
C LYS A 232 21.54 -5.45 -0.75
N ILE A 233 22.27 -5.09 -1.79
CA ILE A 233 21.88 -5.35 -3.18
C ILE A 233 22.37 -6.73 -3.62
N ASN A 234 21.47 -7.50 -4.23
CA ASN A 234 21.86 -8.64 -5.04
C ASN A 234 22.21 -8.14 -6.44
N ALA A 235 23.49 -8.24 -6.82
CA ALA A 235 23.99 -7.71 -8.09
C ALA A 235 23.36 -8.39 -9.32
N ASP A 236 22.95 -9.66 -9.21
CA ASP A 236 22.39 -10.43 -10.31
C ASP A 236 20.93 -10.06 -10.59
N THR A 237 20.16 -9.81 -9.53
CA THR A 237 18.71 -9.54 -9.64
C THR A 237 18.34 -8.07 -9.48
N GLN A 238 19.27 -7.23 -9.03
CA GLN A 238 19.03 -5.81 -8.69
C GLN A 238 17.91 -5.61 -7.64
N ILE A 239 17.74 -6.59 -6.76
CA ILE A 239 16.82 -6.53 -5.62
C ILE A 239 17.60 -6.12 -4.36
N CYS A 240 17.04 -5.20 -3.57
CA CYS A 240 17.58 -4.80 -2.28
C CYS A 240 16.93 -5.56 -1.12
N TYR A 241 17.72 -5.89 -0.10
CA TYR A 241 17.25 -6.49 1.15
C TYR A 241 17.75 -5.70 2.36
N GLN A 242 16.90 -5.50 3.36
CA GLN A 242 17.27 -4.86 4.63
C GLN A 242 16.89 -5.80 5.78
N ILE A 243 17.86 -6.20 6.60
CA ILE A 243 17.67 -7.09 7.74
C ILE A 243 17.73 -6.28 9.03
N ASN A 244 16.60 -6.18 9.73
CA ASN A 244 16.43 -5.33 10.91
C ASN A 244 16.50 -6.16 12.20
N LEU A 245 17.69 -6.66 12.56
CA LEU A 245 17.90 -7.55 13.73
C LEU A 245 17.70 -6.87 15.09
N LEU A 246 17.85 -5.54 15.16
CA LEU A 246 17.73 -4.77 16.41
C LEU A 246 16.29 -4.32 16.68
N SER A 247 15.37 -4.58 15.76
CA SER A 247 13.97 -4.19 15.88
C SER A 247 13.12 -5.33 16.42
N VAL A 248 12.08 -5.00 17.19
CA VAL A 248 11.15 -5.98 17.76
C VAL A 248 9.73 -5.48 17.52
N LEU A 249 9.16 -5.84 16.38
CA LEU A 249 7.86 -5.35 15.90
C LEU A 249 6.89 -6.50 15.63
N SER A 250 5.59 -6.27 15.79
CA SER A 250 4.56 -7.17 15.28
C SER A 250 4.64 -7.29 13.75
N TRP A 251 4.00 -8.31 13.17
CA TRP A 251 4.03 -8.52 11.73
C TRP A 251 3.48 -7.33 10.95
N ASN A 252 2.39 -6.73 11.45
CA ASN A 252 1.76 -5.58 10.80
C ASN A 252 2.63 -4.32 10.89
N GLU A 253 3.21 -4.04 12.06
CA GLU A 253 4.14 -2.92 12.25
C GLU A 253 5.40 -3.07 11.37
N ALA A 254 5.96 -4.27 11.28
CA ALA A 254 7.10 -4.57 10.43
C ALA A 254 6.77 -4.36 8.94
N ARG A 255 5.55 -4.73 8.50
CA ARG A 255 5.09 -4.46 7.14
C ARG A 255 4.98 -2.97 6.86
N ILE A 256 4.38 -2.19 7.76
CA ILE A 256 4.28 -0.72 7.63
C ILE A 256 5.69 -0.10 7.57
N ALA A 257 6.64 -0.59 8.37
CA ALA A 257 8.03 -0.13 8.35
C ALA A 257 8.72 -0.37 7.00
N CYS A 258 8.48 -1.51 6.34
CA CYS A 258 8.98 -1.76 4.99
C CYS A 258 8.25 -0.90 3.94
N GLN A 259 6.92 -0.77 4.02
CA GLN A 259 6.11 0.03 3.10
C GLN A 259 6.47 1.52 3.13
N GLY A 260 6.75 2.07 4.32
CA GLY A 260 7.25 3.44 4.48
C GLY A 260 8.59 3.71 3.80
N GLN A 261 9.33 2.67 3.41
CA GLN A 261 10.59 2.75 2.66
C GLN A 261 10.43 2.48 1.14
N GLY A 262 9.19 2.35 0.66
CA GLY A 262 8.90 1.94 -0.72
C GLY A 262 9.29 0.47 -1.00
N ALA A 263 9.18 -0.37 0.02
CA ALA A 263 9.47 -1.80 -0.01
C ALA A 263 8.26 -2.59 0.52
N ASP A 264 8.38 -3.91 0.68
CA ASP A 264 7.44 -4.70 1.49
C ASP A 264 8.26 -5.74 2.29
N LEU A 265 7.61 -6.52 3.14
CA LEU A 265 8.26 -7.64 3.82
C LEU A 265 8.79 -8.67 2.80
N LEU A 266 9.85 -9.37 3.18
CA LEU A 266 10.53 -10.36 2.34
C LEU A 266 9.56 -11.39 1.76
N SER A 267 9.57 -11.52 0.44
CA SER A 267 9.05 -12.68 -0.28
C SER A 267 10.20 -13.54 -0.79
N ILE A 268 10.03 -14.86 -0.76
CA ILE A 268 11.00 -15.82 -1.30
C ILE A 268 10.28 -16.68 -2.33
N THR A 269 10.71 -16.55 -3.59
CA THR A 269 9.99 -17.12 -4.74
C THR A 269 10.69 -18.30 -5.40
N ASP A 270 12.00 -18.42 -5.22
CA ASP A 270 12.81 -19.52 -5.76
C ASP A 270 13.94 -19.94 -4.79
N MET A 271 14.55 -21.09 -5.06
CA MET A 271 15.63 -21.61 -4.21
C MET A 271 16.93 -20.78 -4.24
N ARG A 272 17.16 -19.99 -5.30
CA ARG A 272 18.34 -19.11 -5.39
C ARG A 272 18.20 -17.95 -4.41
N GLU A 273 17.01 -17.36 -4.33
CA GLU A 273 16.67 -16.33 -3.35
C GLU A 273 16.75 -16.86 -1.92
N GLN A 274 16.18 -18.05 -1.65
CA GLN A 274 16.27 -18.72 -0.34
C GLN A 274 17.73 -18.88 0.11
N THR A 275 18.61 -19.31 -0.79
CA THR A 275 20.04 -19.52 -0.51
C THR A 275 20.77 -18.19 -0.31
N TYR A 276 20.48 -17.17 -1.12
CA TYR A 276 21.06 -15.84 -0.99
C TYR A 276 20.72 -15.20 0.36
N ILE A 277 19.45 -15.27 0.78
CA ILE A 277 19.01 -14.75 2.08
C ILE A 277 19.68 -15.51 3.23
N GLY A 278 19.76 -16.85 3.15
CA GLY A 278 20.48 -17.65 4.12
C GLY A 278 21.94 -17.20 4.28
N GLY A 279 22.65 -17.04 3.16
CA GLY A 279 24.04 -16.56 3.16
C GLY A 279 24.20 -15.13 3.68
N LEU A 280 23.23 -14.25 3.42
CA LEU A 280 23.24 -12.89 3.94
C LEU A 280 23.11 -12.86 5.47
N ILE A 281 22.28 -13.75 6.03
CA ILE A 281 22.05 -13.83 7.47
C ILE A 281 23.23 -14.52 8.19
N GLU A 282 23.84 -15.54 7.60
CA GLU A 282 25.05 -16.18 8.15
C GLU A 282 26.19 -15.18 8.40
N GLN A 283 26.35 -14.19 7.52
CA GLN A 283 27.35 -13.12 7.67
C GLN A 283 27.12 -12.24 8.91
N LEU A 284 25.90 -12.22 9.45
CA LEU A 284 25.55 -11.45 10.64
C LEU A 284 25.90 -12.18 11.95
N ASN A 285 26.53 -13.36 11.88
CA ASN A 285 26.96 -14.20 13.00
C ASN A 285 25.87 -14.44 14.07
N THR A 286 24.60 -14.39 13.64
CA THR A 286 23.43 -14.61 14.48
C THR A 286 22.95 -16.04 14.24
N LYS A 287 23.15 -16.92 15.22
CA LYS A 287 22.84 -18.36 15.08
C LYS A 287 21.42 -18.72 15.50
N GLU A 288 20.70 -17.79 16.13
CA GLU A 288 19.38 -18.01 16.70
C GLU A 288 18.52 -16.75 16.56
N ALA A 289 17.81 -16.60 15.43
CA ALA A 289 16.79 -15.57 15.29
C ALA A 289 15.61 -16.08 14.46
N MET A 290 14.43 -15.53 14.80
CA MET A 290 13.22 -15.63 14.02
C MET A 290 13.00 -14.28 13.35
N LEU A 291 12.81 -14.26 12.04
CA LEU A 291 12.70 -13.02 11.28
C LEU A 291 11.37 -12.99 10.53
N TRP A 292 10.58 -11.94 10.72
CA TRP A 292 9.35 -11.77 9.96
C TRP A 292 9.63 -11.71 8.46
N THR A 293 8.78 -12.43 7.73
CA THR A 293 8.67 -12.42 6.27
C THR A 293 7.27 -11.95 5.88
N GLY A 294 7.03 -11.73 4.59
CA GLY A 294 5.72 -11.33 4.08
C GLY A 294 4.68 -12.44 4.05
N LEU A 295 5.06 -13.69 4.38
CA LEU A 295 4.16 -14.84 4.25
C LEU A 295 3.10 -14.83 5.34
N ASN A 296 1.84 -14.78 4.91
CA ASN A 296 0.71 -14.68 5.80
C ASN A 296 -0.54 -15.37 5.23
N GLN A 297 -1.51 -15.58 6.10
CA GLN A 297 -2.86 -16.03 5.76
C GLN A 297 -3.89 -15.12 6.44
N LEU A 298 -3.74 -13.80 6.36
CA LEU A 298 -4.63 -12.84 7.04
C LEU A 298 -5.98 -12.66 6.32
N ASP A 299 -6.01 -12.84 5.00
CA ASP A 299 -7.27 -12.90 4.24
C ASP A 299 -8.03 -14.20 4.62
N GLU A 300 -9.23 -14.04 5.17
CA GLU A 300 -10.04 -15.15 5.67
C GLU A 300 -10.58 -16.08 4.58
N THR A 301 -10.62 -15.58 3.34
CA THR A 301 -11.09 -16.28 2.13
C THR A 301 -9.94 -16.91 1.34
N ALA A 302 -8.69 -16.51 1.61
CA ALA A 302 -7.52 -16.98 0.88
C ALA A 302 -6.65 -17.98 1.66
N GLY A 303 -5.81 -18.67 0.89
CA GLY A 303 -4.67 -19.41 1.39
C GLY A 303 -3.47 -18.55 1.75
N TRP A 304 -2.33 -19.21 1.92
CA TRP A 304 -1.06 -18.54 2.18
C TRP A 304 -0.64 -17.68 0.99
N GLN A 305 -0.15 -16.48 1.28
CA GLN A 305 0.27 -15.50 0.27
C GLN A 305 1.39 -14.60 0.79
N TRP A 306 2.19 -14.06 -0.13
CA TRP A 306 3.16 -13.02 0.17
C TRP A 306 2.51 -11.64 0.21
N SER A 307 2.92 -10.81 1.16
CA SER A 307 2.41 -9.45 1.34
C SER A 307 2.70 -8.50 0.17
N ASP A 308 3.78 -8.76 -0.59
CA ASP A 308 4.18 -8.00 -1.78
C ASP A 308 3.49 -8.47 -3.07
N GLY A 309 2.58 -9.44 -2.99
CA GLY A 309 1.91 -10.03 -4.15
C GLY A 309 2.80 -10.93 -5.01
N ALA A 310 3.99 -11.34 -4.54
CA ALA A 310 4.77 -12.38 -5.19
C ALA A 310 4.05 -13.74 -5.16
N PRO A 311 4.28 -14.60 -6.17
CA PRO A 311 3.71 -15.95 -6.20
C PRO A 311 4.32 -16.82 -5.09
N LEU A 312 3.47 -17.57 -4.38
CA LEU A 312 3.90 -18.60 -3.43
C LEU A 312 4.19 -19.91 -4.18
N ALA A 313 5.26 -19.92 -4.97
CA ALA A 313 5.70 -21.06 -5.77
C ALA A 313 6.69 -21.98 -5.02
N LEU A 314 7.55 -21.40 -4.19
CA LEU A 314 8.42 -22.14 -3.28
C LEU A 314 7.72 -22.37 -1.95
N VAL A 315 7.75 -23.61 -1.47
CA VAL A 315 7.27 -23.96 -0.13
C VAL A 315 8.39 -24.65 0.65
N ASN A 316 8.87 -23.95 1.68
CA ASN A 316 9.93 -24.41 2.57
C ASN A 316 9.48 -24.45 4.04
N TRP A 317 8.31 -25.02 4.32
CA TRP A 317 7.85 -25.27 5.69
C TRP A 317 7.29 -26.66 5.87
N GLN A 318 7.44 -27.18 7.09
CA GLN A 318 6.61 -28.26 7.59
C GLN A 318 5.40 -27.66 8.31
N MET A 319 4.27 -28.37 8.33
CA MET A 319 3.11 -27.84 9.03
C MET A 319 3.38 -27.83 10.54
N ASP A 320 3.08 -26.71 11.19
CA ASP A 320 3.15 -26.60 12.64
C ASP A 320 2.08 -27.49 13.28
N PRO A 321 2.35 -28.11 14.45
CA PRO A 321 1.34 -28.88 15.17
C PRO A 321 0.12 -28.00 15.45
N ILE A 322 -1.07 -28.48 15.09
CA ILE A 322 -2.32 -27.77 15.30
C ILE A 322 -2.56 -27.63 16.81
N ASP A 323 -2.33 -26.43 17.36
CA ASP A 323 -2.80 -26.09 18.70
C ASP A 323 -4.27 -25.67 18.62
N ASN A 324 -5.14 -26.51 19.17
CA ASN A 324 -6.59 -26.33 19.15
C ASN A 324 -7.07 -25.14 20.01
N SER A 325 -6.20 -24.45 20.75
CA SER A 325 -6.59 -23.43 21.73
C SER A 325 -6.51 -21.97 21.25
N LEU A 326 -5.72 -21.65 20.21
CA LEU A 326 -5.45 -20.26 19.77
C LEU A 326 -5.78 -20.00 18.29
N GLY A 327 -6.25 -21.02 17.57
CA GLY A 327 -6.29 -21.00 16.11
C GLY A 327 -4.88 -21.08 15.51
N PRO A 328 -4.72 -21.48 14.24
CA PRO A 328 -3.40 -21.61 13.64
C PRO A 328 -2.75 -20.22 13.50
N PRO A 329 -1.49 -20.02 13.94
CA PRO A 329 -0.76 -18.79 13.67
C PRO A 329 -0.77 -18.45 12.17
N ARG A 330 -1.16 -17.20 11.85
CA ARG A 330 -1.45 -16.75 10.47
C ARG A 330 -0.28 -16.02 9.79
N CYS A 331 0.87 -15.92 10.44
CA CYS A 331 2.07 -15.25 9.93
C CYS A 331 3.26 -16.19 10.05
N LYS A 332 4.13 -16.22 9.03
CA LYS A 332 5.33 -17.06 9.02
C LYS A 332 6.61 -16.23 9.15
N ALA A 333 7.48 -16.71 10.03
CA ALA A 333 8.81 -16.19 10.25
C ALA A 333 9.86 -17.18 9.71
N PHE A 334 10.94 -16.63 9.17
CA PHE A 334 12.13 -17.36 8.77
C PHE A 334 12.90 -17.78 10.02
N ASN A 335 13.17 -19.07 10.18
CA ASN A 335 13.86 -19.61 11.35
C ASN A 335 15.30 -20.04 11.02
N LEU A 336 16.27 -19.40 11.67
CA LEU A 336 17.70 -19.71 11.49
C LEU A 336 18.17 -21.00 12.16
N LYS A 337 17.45 -21.49 13.18
CA LYS A 337 17.82 -22.70 13.92
C LYS A 337 17.56 -23.99 13.14
N THR A 338 16.60 -23.97 12.23
CA THR A 338 16.00 -25.16 11.61
C THR A 338 16.27 -25.22 10.10
N GLN A 339 17.51 -24.94 9.70
CA GLN A 339 17.93 -24.95 8.28
C GLN A 339 17.14 -23.97 7.40
N ASN A 340 16.79 -22.79 7.93
CA ASN A 340 16.12 -21.73 7.18
C ASN A 340 14.68 -22.09 6.72
N ASP A 341 13.98 -22.96 7.44
CA ASP A 341 12.56 -23.24 7.23
C ASP A 341 11.66 -22.06 7.68
N TRP A 342 10.39 -22.08 7.28
CA TRP A 342 9.43 -21.03 7.64
C TRP A 342 8.41 -21.54 8.66
N GLN A 343 8.42 -20.99 9.86
CA GLN A 343 7.56 -21.44 10.95
C GLN A 343 6.46 -20.44 11.24
N SER A 344 5.28 -20.95 11.61
CA SER A 344 4.18 -20.06 11.91
C SER A 344 4.29 -19.53 13.34
N TYR A 345 4.00 -18.25 13.49
CA TYR A 345 4.08 -17.57 14.77
C TYR A 345 2.91 -16.58 14.92
N SER A 346 2.57 -16.19 16.15
CA SER A 346 1.48 -15.22 16.37
C SER A 346 1.88 -13.88 15.76
N CYS A 347 1.04 -13.33 14.88
CA CYS A 347 1.28 -12.07 14.17
C CYS A 347 1.48 -10.87 15.13
N GLU A 348 0.92 -10.96 16.35
CA GLU A 348 1.04 -9.94 17.40
C GLU A 348 2.37 -10.00 18.14
N SER A 349 3.22 -10.98 17.85
CA SER A 349 4.50 -11.12 18.53
C SER A 349 5.52 -10.15 17.98
N GLY A 350 6.29 -9.52 18.86
CA GLY A 350 7.44 -8.71 18.48
C GLY A 350 8.60 -9.59 17.99
N LEU A 351 8.96 -9.49 16.71
CA LEU A 351 10.16 -10.12 16.13
C LEU A 351 10.93 -9.11 15.26
N PRO A 352 12.24 -9.33 15.05
CA PRO A 352 12.97 -8.68 13.97
C PRO A 352 12.44 -9.10 12.59
N TYR A 353 12.77 -8.37 11.54
CA TYR A 353 12.12 -8.52 10.23
C TYR A 353 13.06 -8.23 9.06
N ILE A 354 12.66 -8.68 7.87
CA ILE A 354 13.39 -8.46 6.62
C ILE A 354 12.50 -7.73 5.62
N CYS A 355 12.98 -6.61 5.07
CA CYS A 355 12.35 -5.92 3.95
C CYS A 355 13.00 -6.30 2.62
N LYS A 356 12.20 -6.33 1.55
CA LYS A 356 12.62 -6.54 0.16
C LYS A 356 12.12 -5.40 -0.72
N LYS A 357 13.02 -4.84 -1.53
CA LYS A 357 12.74 -3.70 -2.42
C LYS A 357 13.23 -3.99 -3.83
N TYR A 358 12.38 -3.71 -4.82
CA TYR A 358 12.72 -3.83 -6.23
C TYR A 358 13.16 -2.45 -6.76
N LEU A 359 14.38 -2.33 -7.30
CA LEU A 359 14.91 -1.06 -7.84
C LEU A 359 14.21 -0.62 -9.12
N ASN A 360 13.99 -1.58 -10.02
CA ASN A 360 13.21 -1.39 -11.22
C ASN A 360 11.79 -1.86 -10.94
N ALA A 361 11.10 -1.18 -10.03
CA ALA A 361 9.64 -1.17 -10.03
C ALA A 361 9.15 -0.38 -11.27
N THR A 362 9.60 -0.74 -12.48
CA THR A 362 8.61 -0.80 -13.56
C THR A 362 7.53 -1.68 -12.99
N ASP A 363 6.36 -1.10 -12.71
CA ASP A 363 5.12 -1.81 -12.36
C ASP A 363 5.21 -3.15 -13.04
N ARG A 364 5.43 -4.27 -12.31
CA ARG A 364 5.74 -5.60 -12.89
C ARG A 364 4.98 -5.68 -14.18
N GLU A 365 5.67 -5.49 -15.34
CA GLU A 365 5.03 -4.94 -16.55
C GLU A 365 3.67 -5.57 -16.63
N ALA A 366 2.61 -4.80 -16.35
CA ALA A 366 1.29 -5.36 -16.23
C ALA A 366 1.04 -5.98 -17.60
N ILE A 367 1.35 -7.28 -17.71
CA ILE A 367 1.07 -8.06 -18.90
C ILE A 367 -0.40 -7.80 -19.03
N ASP A 368 -0.77 -7.25 -20.17
CA ASP A 368 -2.08 -6.72 -20.45
C ASP A 368 -3.09 -7.87 -20.50
N SER A 369 -3.30 -8.47 -19.35
CA SER A 369 -3.97 -9.73 -19.06
C SER A 369 -5.47 -9.55 -19.15
N TRP A 370 -5.90 -8.29 -19.10
CA TRP A 370 -7.26 -7.82 -19.24
C TRP A 370 -7.60 -7.41 -20.68
N LYS A 371 -6.64 -7.33 -21.61
CA LYS A 371 -6.95 -7.08 -23.02
C LYS A 371 -7.64 -8.27 -23.66
N PHE A 372 -8.82 -8.00 -24.21
CA PHE A 372 -9.56 -8.97 -25.01
C PHE A 372 -8.95 -9.10 -26.41
N TYR A 373 -8.58 -10.33 -26.77
CA TYR A 373 -8.14 -10.67 -28.13
C TYR A 373 -9.12 -11.68 -28.73
N PRO A 374 -9.83 -11.32 -29.83
CA PRO A 374 -10.64 -12.27 -30.59
C PRO A 374 -9.79 -13.49 -30.94
N THR A 375 -10.29 -14.67 -30.57
CA THR A 375 -9.55 -15.92 -30.70
C THR A 375 -10.42 -16.92 -31.43
N ASP A 376 -9.92 -17.44 -32.54
CA ASP A 376 -10.55 -18.51 -33.29
C ASP A 376 -10.02 -19.88 -32.83
N CYS A 377 -10.94 -20.82 -32.64
CA CYS A 377 -10.70 -22.14 -32.05
C CYS A 377 -11.52 -23.22 -32.75
N ASP A 378 -10.94 -24.43 -32.88
CA ASP A 378 -11.69 -25.60 -33.39
C ASP A 378 -12.97 -25.85 -32.58
N SER A 379 -13.97 -26.48 -33.22
CA SER A 379 -15.21 -26.90 -32.58
C SER A 379 -14.96 -27.63 -31.24
N ASN A 380 -15.72 -27.24 -30.21
CA ASN A 380 -15.62 -27.75 -28.83
C ASN A 380 -14.40 -27.28 -28.03
N TRP A 381 -13.71 -26.24 -28.47
CA TRP A 381 -12.75 -25.50 -27.65
C TRP A 381 -13.34 -24.12 -27.32
N TYR A 382 -13.18 -23.70 -26.07
CA TYR A 382 -13.59 -22.40 -25.55
C TYR A 382 -12.52 -21.35 -25.88
N PRO A 383 -12.82 -20.32 -26.69
CA PRO A 383 -11.87 -19.26 -27.03
C PRO A 383 -11.79 -18.19 -25.93
N TYR A 384 -10.57 -17.84 -25.51
CA TYR A 384 -10.33 -16.73 -24.60
C TYR A 384 -8.90 -16.19 -24.72
N ASN A 385 -8.74 -14.88 -24.94
CA ASN A 385 -7.49 -14.13 -24.89
C ASN A 385 -6.25 -14.82 -25.50
N ASN A 386 -6.31 -15.13 -26.80
CA ASN A 386 -5.30 -15.81 -27.63
C ASN A 386 -5.18 -17.32 -27.43
N TYR A 387 -5.94 -17.91 -26.52
CA TYR A 387 -5.88 -19.33 -26.20
C TYR A 387 -7.23 -20.02 -26.39
N CYS A 388 -7.14 -21.31 -26.66
CA CYS A 388 -8.25 -22.23 -26.73
C CYS A 388 -8.18 -23.17 -25.53
N TYR A 389 -9.29 -23.32 -24.81
CA TYR A 389 -9.41 -24.15 -23.62
C TYR A 389 -10.40 -25.28 -23.86
N LYS A 390 -10.16 -26.45 -23.29
CA LYS A 390 -11.11 -27.57 -23.41
C LYS A 390 -11.16 -28.37 -22.14
N LEU A 391 -12.33 -28.36 -21.51
CA LEU A 391 -12.64 -29.20 -20.37
C LEU A 391 -12.88 -30.65 -20.85
N ARG A 392 -12.18 -31.58 -20.24
CA ARG A 392 -12.32 -33.02 -20.49
C ARG A 392 -13.04 -33.64 -19.31
N LYS A 393 -14.31 -34.01 -19.52
CA LYS A 393 -15.17 -34.69 -18.52
C LYS A 393 -14.87 -36.19 -18.40
N GLU A 394 -13.59 -36.55 -18.47
CA GLU A 394 -13.08 -37.89 -18.22
C GLU A 394 -12.20 -37.83 -16.97
N GLU A 395 -12.48 -38.63 -15.96
CA GLU A 395 -11.66 -38.63 -14.75
C GLU A 395 -10.34 -39.36 -15.03
N LYS A 396 -9.23 -38.62 -14.97
CA LYS A 396 -7.86 -39.14 -15.17
C LYS A 396 -6.97 -38.73 -14.01
N THR A 397 -5.92 -39.52 -13.78
CA THR A 397 -4.81 -39.07 -12.92
C THR A 397 -4.12 -37.86 -13.54
N TRP A 398 -3.40 -37.07 -12.76
CA TRP A 398 -2.74 -35.88 -13.30
C TRP A 398 -1.78 -36.21 -14.45
N ASN A 399 -1.01 -37.30 -14.31
CA ASN A 399 -0.09 -37.76 -15.36
C ASN A 399 -0.85 -38.24 -16.62
N GLU A 400 -1.94 -38.99 -16.45
CA GLU A 400 -2.80 -39.42 -17.57
C GLU A 400 -3.42 -38.21 -18.29
N ALA A 401 -3.87 -37.20 -17.53
CA ALA A 401 -4.42 -35.96 -18.06
C ALA A 401 -3.37 -35.14 -18.83
N PHE A 402 -2.14 -35.05 -18.31
CA PHE A 402 -1.00 -34.42 -18.98
C PHE A 402 -0.73 -35.04 -20.35
N PHE A 403 -0.62 -36.37 -20.43
CA PHE A 403 -0.44 -37.06 -21.72
C PHE A 403 -1.65 -36.88 -22.63
N SER A 404 -2.86 -36.93 -22.09
CA SER A 404 -4.08 -36.73 -22.87
C SER A 404 -4.17 -35.34 -23.52
N CYS A 405 -3.74 -34.27 -22.84
CA CYS A 405 -3.66 -32.95 -23.46
C CYS A 405 -2.56 -32.90 -24.52
N ARG A 406 -1.43 -33.55 -24.28
CA ARG A 406 -0.30 -33.59 -25.21
C ARG A 406 -0.65 -34.29 -26.52
N ASP A 407 -1.44 -35.36 -26.46
CA ASP A 407 -1.95 -36.08 -27.64
C ASP A 407 -2.81 -35.16 -28.54
N ASP A 408 -3.47 -34.16 -27.95
CA ASP A 408 -4.25 -33.13 -28.65
C ASP A 408 -3.41 -31.88 -29.05
N ASN A 409 -2.07 -31.98 -29.04
CA ASN A 409 -1.14 -30.84 -29.25
C ASN A 409 -1.44 -29.66 -28.31
N SER A 410 -1.78 -29.96 -27.06
CA SER A 410 -2.11 -28.99 -26.02
C SER A 410 -1.40 -29.35 -24.72
N THR A 411 -1.53 -28.50 -23.70
CA THR A 411 -0.96 -28.73 -22.37
C THR A 411 -2.07 -28.64 -21.32
N LEU A 412 -1.83 -29.09 -20.10
CA LEU A 412 -2.73 -28.74 -19.00
C LEU A 412 -2.73 -27.21 -18.82
N ILE A 413 -3.86 -26.65 -18.39
CA ILE A 413 -4.03 -25.20 -18.25
C ILE A 413 -3.00 -24.59 -17.28
N SER A 414 -2.35 -23.50 -17.73
CA SER A 414 -1.61 -22.55 -16.90
C SER A 414 -2.45 -21.32 -16.62
N ILE A 415 -2.46 -20.88 -15.35
CA ILE A 415 -3.22 -19.73 -14.85
C ILE A 415 -2.21 -18.68 -14.38
N THR A 416 -2.14 -17.56 -15.09
CA THR A 416 -1.07 -16.55 -14.93
C THR A 416 -1.57 -15.21 -14.43
N SER A 417 -2.88 -15.06 -14.24
CA SER A 417 -3.50 -13.80 -13.86
C SER A 417 -4.87 -14.00 -13.18
N LEU A 418 -5.41 -12.91 -12.62
CA LEU A 418 -6.80 -12.86 -12.16
C LEU A 418 -7.80 -12.99 -13.32
N ALA A 419 -7.44 -12.54 -14.54
CA ALA A 419 -8.27 -12.71 -15.73
C ALA A 419 -8.40 -14.18 -16.15
N ASP A 420 -7.30 -14.94 -16.13
CA ASP A 420 -7.33 -16.39 -16.34
C ASP A 420 -8.20 -17.11 -15.29
N THR A 421 -8.17 -16.61 -14.05
CA THR A 421 -8.98 -17.13 -12.94
C THR A 421 -10.47 -16.89 -13.19
N GLU A 422 -10.85 -15.70 -13.64
CA GLU A 422 -12.23 -15.39 -14.00
C GLU A 422 -12.74 -16.29 -15.12
N MET A 423 -11.94 -16.48 -16.18
CA MET A 423 -12.28 -17.38 -17.28
C MET A 423 -12.47 -18.83 -16.81
N LEU A 424 -11.58 -19.31 -15.93
CA LEU A 424 -11.71 -20.65 -15.35
C LEU A 424 -13.04 -20.81 -14.61
N ILE A 425 -13.40 -19.84 -13.75
CA ILE A 425 -14.65 -19.88 -12.98
C ILE A 425 -15.85 -19.96 -13.93
N ASN A 426 -15.90 -19.08 -14.93
CA ASN A 426 -16.98 -19.03 -15.91
C ASN A 426 -17.10 -20.35 -16.70
N LEU A 427 -15.97 -20.93 -17.14
CA LEU A 427 -15.95 -22.20 -17.86
C LEU A 427 -16.46 -23.36 -16.99
N LEU A 428 -16.03 -23.42 -15.74
CA LEU A 428 -16.44 -24.47 -14.80
C LEU A 428 -17.90 -24.34 -14.38
N GLU A 429 -18.39 -23.12 -14.19
CA GLU A 429 -19.79 -22.84 -13.87
C GLU A 429 -20.71 -23.26 -15.02
N TYR A 430 -20.37 -22.85 -16.25
CA TYR A 430 -21.12 -23.22 -17.45
C TYR A 430 -21.22 -24.74 -17.63
N GLU A 431 -20.13 -25.46 -17.33
CA GLU A 431 -20.04 -26.90 -17.48
C GLU A 431 -20.52 -27.71 -16.26
N ASN A 432 -20.92 -27.01 -15.18
CA ASN A 432 -21.32 -27.57 -13.88
C ASN A 432 -20.27 -28.53 -13.28
N VAL A 433 -19.01 -28.09 -13.25
CA VAL A 433 -17.88 -28.83 -12.67
C VAL A 433 -17.33 -28.09 -11.46
N THR A 434 -17.09 -28.79 -10.36
CA THR A 434 -16.71 -28.18 -9.08
C THR A 434 -15.20 -28.10 -8.84
N ASP A 435 -14.43 -29.06 -9.37
CA ASP A 435 -12.98 -29.18 -9.16
C ASP A 435 -12.35 -29.81 -10.42
N THR A 436 -11.17 -29.34 -10.83
CA THR A 436 -10.47 -29.83 -12.03
C THR A 436 -8.96 -29.81 -11.84
N TRP A 437 -8.26 -30.74 -12.47
CA TRP A 437 -6.80 -30.65 -12.61
C TRP A 437 -6.40 -29.41 -13.40
N ILE A 438 -5.32 -28.77 -12.93
CA ILE A 438 -4.58 -27.72 -13.62
C ILE A 438 -3.13 -28.17 -13.83
N GLY A 439 -2.37 -27.43 -14.65
CA GLY A 439 -1.01 -27.81 -15.02
C GLY A 439 0.06 -27.59 -13.94
N LEU A 440 -0.29 -27.15 -12.73
CA LEU A 440 0.67 -26.86 -11.66
C LEU A 440 1.00 -28.14 -10.89
N SER A 441 2.29 -28.42 -10.71
CA SER A 441 2.78 -29.62 -10.03
C SER A 441 4.16 -29.40 -9.43
N ASN A 442 4.59 -30.32 -8.56
CA ASN A 442 5.95 -30.35 -8.02
C ASN A 442 6.44 -31.79 -7.86
N ASN A 443 7.66 -32.06 -8.32
CA ASN A 443 8.36 -33.33 -8.09
C ASN A 443 9.71 -33.17 -7.37
N LYS A 444 10.04 -31.96 -6.88
CA LYS A 444 11.29 -31.63 -6.19
C LYS A 444 11.09 -31.55 -4.67
N THR A 445 12.21 -31.64 -3.95
CA THR A 445 12.29 -31.37 -2.50
C THR A 445 13.50 -30.44 -2.26
N PRO A 446 13.33 -29.23 -1.68
CA PRO A 446 12.07 -28.58 -1.27
C PRO A 446 11.08 -28.37 -2.41
N ILE A 447 9.83 -28.05 -2.06
CA ILE A 447 8.72 -27.97 -3.03
C ILE A 447 8.84 -26.66 -3.80
N GLU A 448 8.94 -26.80 -5.12
CA GLU A 448 9.00 -25.69 -6.07
C GLU A 448 8.00 -25.99 -7.18
N PHE A 449 6.84 -25.33 -7.12
CA PHE A 449 5.77 -25.55 -8.09
C PHE A 449 6.15 -25.03 -9.47
N GLU A 450 5.85 -25.81 -10.50
CA GLU A 450 6.11 -25.49 -11.90
C GLU A 450 4.89 -25.79 -12.77
N TRP A 451 4.70 -25.01 -13.84
CA TRP A 451 3.68 -25.28 -14.85
C TRP A 451 4.16 -26.34 -15.83
N SER A 452 3.29 -27.29 -16.15
CA SER A 452 3.55 -28.37 -17.11
C SER A 452 3.81 -27.90 -18.55
N ASP A 453 3.48 -26.65 -18.88
CA ASP A 453 3.73 -26.03 -20.18
C ASP A 453 5.09 -25.27 -20.23
N GLY A 454 5.83 -25.23 -19.13
CA GLY A 454 7.12 -24.54 -18.99
C GLY A 454 7.02 -23.03 -18.79
N SER A 455 5.82 -22.47 -18.64
CA SER A 455 5.65 -21.05 -18.31
C SER A 455 6.09 -20.76 -16.86
N ALA A 456 6.53 -19.52 -16.61
CA ALA A 456 6.95 -19.10 -15.27
C ALA A 456 5.74 -18.97 -14.33
N VAL A 457 5.90 -19.38 -13.07
CA VAL A 457 4.88 -19.20 -12.03
C VAL A 457 4.95 -17.76 -11.51
N ILE A 458 4.18 -16.86 -12.13
CA ILE A 458 4.11 -15.43 -11.76
C ILE A 458 2.88 -15.07 -10.92
N PHE A 459 1.97 -16.03 -10.75
CA PHE A 459 0.69 -15.87 -10.06
C PHE A 459 0.37 -17.14 -9.26
N THR A 460 -0.19 -16.97 -8.07
CA THR A 460 -0.70 -18.09 -7.25
C THR A 460 -2.01 -17.71 -6.59
N TYR A 461 -2.94 -18.67 -6.49
CA TYR A 461 -4.27 -18.40 -5.96
C TYR A 461 -4.77 -19.51 -5.02
N TRP A 462 -3.99 -19.77 -3.98
CA TRP A 462 -4.24 -20.85 -3.01
C TRP A 462 -5.55 -20.66 -2.24
N ASN A 463 -6.23 -21.78 -1.98
CA ASN A 463 -7.41 -21.85 -1.13
C ASN A 463 -7.04 -21.75 0.35
N LYS A 464 -8.02 -21.49 1.22
CA LYS A 464 -7.83 -21.44 2.67
C LYS A 464 -7.04 -22.65 3.17
N GLN A 465 -5.97 -22.38 3.94
CA GLN A 465 -5.02 -23.35 4.49
C GLN A 465 -4.14 -24.10 3.47
N GLU A 466 -4.16 -23.71 2.20
CA GLU A 466 -3.31 -24.26 1.14
C GLU A 466 -2.08 -23.36 0.88
N PRO A 467 -0.96 -23.92 0.38
CA PRO A 467 -0.74 -25.35 0.10
C PRO A 467 -0.52 -26.17 1.38
N ASN A 468 -1.31 -27.23 1.55
CA ASN A 468 -1.22 -28.16 2.67
C ASN A 468 -0.35 -29.37 2.31
N ILE A 469 0.85 -29.43 2.89
CA ILE A 469 1.88 -30.42 2.55
C ILE A 469 2.07 -31.40 3.72
N LEU A 470 0.98 -31.75 4.41
CA LEU A 470 1.04 -32.84 5.38
C LEU A 470 1.30 -34.16 4.64
N GLN A 471 2.40 -34.83 5.02
CA GLN A 471 2.65 -36.27 4.76
C GLN A 471 2.75 -36.70 3.28
N GLN A 472 2.89 -35.77 2.33
CA GLN A 472 3.08 -36.13 0.92
C GLN A 472 4.58 -36.21 0.58
N GLU A 473 5.18 -37.37 0.80
CA GLU A 473 6.45 -37.72 0.14
C GLU A 473 6.16 -38.03 -1.35
N GLY A 474 6.70 -37.22 -2.26
CA GLY A 474 6.67 -37.49 -3.69
C GLY A 474 6.00 -36.40 -4.54
N HIS A 475 5.47 -36.80 -5.69
CA HIS A 475 4.87 -35.89 -6.67
C HIS A 475 3.57 -35.29 -6.13
N ILE A 476 3.50 -33.96 -6.10
CA ILE A 476 2.37 -33.15 -5.65
C ILE A 476 1.71 -32.50 -6.87
N CYS A 477 0.38 -32.58 -6.96
CA CYS A 477 -0.38 -32.03 -8.08
C CYS A 477 -1.47 -31.09 -7.56
N VAL A 478 -1.91 -30.17 -8.41
CA VAL A 478 -2.81 -29.09 -8.00
C VAL A 478 -4.10 -29.13 -8.79
N SER A 479 -5.22 -28.95 -8.08
CA SER A 479 -6.54 -28.76 -8.68
C SER A 479 -7.07 -27.35 -8.39
N ALA A 480 -8.03 -26.89 -9.18
CA ALA A 480 -8.69 -25.60 -9.00
C ALA A 480 -10.21 -25.76 -8.87
N GLN A 481 -10.81 -25.07 -7.89
CA GLN A 481 -12.25 -25.13 -7.60
C GLN A 481 -13.06 -24.09 -8.39
N GLN A 482 -14.33 -24.38 -8.68
CA GLN A 482 -15.20 -23.46 -9.44
C GLN A 482 -15.60 -22.20 -8.68
N HIS A 483 -16.09 -22.30 -7.43
CA HIS A 483 -16.73 -21.16 -6.72
C HIS A 483 -15.86 -19.89 -6.65
N GLU A 484 -14.54 -20.03 -6.46
CA GLU A 484 -13.62 -18.89 -6.40
C GLU A 484 -12.40 -19.04 -7.32
N GLY A 485 -12.24 -20.13 -8.06
CA GLY A 485 -11.02 -20.38 -8.84
C GLY A 485 -9.77 -20.71 -8.00
N ARG A 486 -9.93 -20.94 -6.69
CA ARG A 486 -8.83 -21.18 -5.73
C ARG A 486 -8.24 -22.59 -5.84
N TRP A 487 -6.95 -22.71 -5.52
CA TRP A 487 -6.18 -23.92 -5.77
C TRP A 487 -5.99 -24.79 -4.52
N LYS A 488 -5.98 -26.11 -4.68
CA LYS A 488 -5.73 -27.08 -3.61
C LYS A 488 -4.66 -28.07 -4.01
N VAL A 489 -3.81 -28.44 -3.06
CA VAL A 489 -2.89 -29.55 -3.24
C VAL A 489 -3.66 -30.87 -3.18
N LYS A 490 -3.34 -31.80 -4.08
CA LYS A 490 -3.95 -33.11 -4.18
C LYS A 490 -2.92 -34.18 -4.47
N ASN A 491 -3.25 -35.42 -4.12
CA ASN A 491 -2.47 -36.58 -4.53
C ASN A 491 -2.61 -36.79 -6.05
N CYS A 492 -1.50 -36.80 -6.79
CA CYS A 492 -1.46 -36.98 -8.24
C CYS A 492 -2.14 -38.26 -8.77
N LYS A 493 -2.30 -39.28 -7.92
CA LYS A 493 -2.98 -40.54 -8.26
C LYS A 493 -4.51 -40.45 -8.19
N SER A 494 -5.06 -39.36 -7.63
CA SER A 494 -6.49 -39.10 -7.62
C SER A 494 -6.98 -38.87 -9.05
N ARG A 495 -8.25 -39.16 -9.33
CA ARG A 495 -8.84 -38.96 -10.66
C ARG A 495 -9.78 -37.77 -10.63
N TYR A 496 -9.59 -36.83 -11.55
CA TYR A 496 -10.42 -35.64 -11.72
C TYR A 496 -10.60 -35.33 -13.20
N PHE A 497 -11.59 -34.51 -13.52
CA PHE A 497 -11.64 -33.80 -14.81
C PHE A 497 -10.43 -32.88 -14.95
N TYR A 498 -10.13 -32.48 -16.17
CA TYR A 498 -8.94 -31.69 -16.48
C TYR A 498 -9.20 -30.72 -17.63
N ILE A 499 -8.48 -29.61 -17.66
CA ILE A 499 -8.58 -28.60 -18.73
C ILE A 499 -7.29 -28.58 -19.53
N CYS A 500 -7.42 -28.73 -20.83
CA CYS A 500 -6.32 -28.54 -21.78
C CYS A 500 -6.34 -27.10 -22.33
N LYS A 501 -5.15 -26.53 -22.57
CA LYS A 501 -4.89 -25.20 -23.12
C LYS A 501 -3.97 -25.33 -24.33
N ARG A 502 -4.28 -24.62 -25.40
CA ARG A 502 -3.38 -24.44 -26.55
C ARG A 502 -3.54 -23.04 -27.13
N ARG A 503 -2.57 -22.62 -27.94
CA ARG A 503 -2.66 -21.34 -28.65
C ARG A 503 -3.79 -21.39 -29.68
N GLY A 504 -4.63 -20.37 -29.70
CA GLY A 504 -5.67 -20.20 -30.72
C GLY A 504 -5.16 -19.48 -31.95
N ASN A 505 -5.98 -19.47 -33.00
CA ASN A 505 -5.72 -18.68 -34.19
C ASN A 505 -6.14 -17.24 -33.90
N VAL A 506 -5.16 -16.35 -33.77
CA VAL A 506 -5.41 -14.92 -33.62
C VAL A 506 -5.43 -14.35 -35.03
N GLY A 507 -6.61 -13.96 -35.52
CA GLY A 507 -6.71 -13.24 -36.80
C GLY A 507 -5.83 -11.98 -36.76
N ASN A 508 -5.37 -11.52 -37.92
CA ASN A 508 -4.74 -10.19 -38.00
C ASN A 508 -5.67 -9.16 -37.34
N PRO A 509 -5.16 -8.16 -36.59
CA PRO A 509 -5.99 -7.16 -35.93
C PRO A 509 -6.58 -6.23 -36.99
N ILE A 510 -7.57 -6.71 -37.74
CA ILE A 510 -8.47 -5.84 -38.49
C ILE A 510 -9.44 -5.34 -37.44
N PHE A 511 -9.11 -4.16 -36.92
CA PHE A 511 -9.95 -3.37 -36.04
C PHE A 511 -11.40 -3.32 -36.57
N GLU A 512 -12.35 -3.32 -35.63
CA GLU A 512 -13.72 -2.75 -35.77
C GLU A 512 -14.95 -3.65 -35.98
N VAL A 513 -14.89 -4.97 -36.16
CA VAL A 513 -16.17 -5.71 -36.41
C VAL A 513 -16.52 -6.82 -35.41
N GLU A 514 -15.58 -7.36 -34.63
CA GLU A 514 -15.86 -8.51 -33.73
C GLU A 514 -15.75 -8.23 -32.22
N SER A 515 -15.40 -7.02 -31.78
CA SER A 515 -15.31 -6.72 -30.33
C SER A 515 -16.68 -6.60 -29.67
N GLY A 516 -17.74 -6.29 -30.42
CA GLY A 516 -19.08 -6.01 -29.88
C GLY A 516 -19.20 -4.67 -29.13
N CYS A 517 -18.12 -3.87 -29.10
CA CYS A 517 -18.08 -2.56 -28.43
C CYS A 517 -17.77 -1.43 -29.43
N PRO A 518 -18.27 -0.19 -29.20
CA PRO A 518 -17.97 0.95 -30.07
C PRO A 518 -16.49 1.36 -30.04
N GLU A 519 -16.06 2.17 -31.01
CA GLU A 519 -14.68 2.65 -31.10
C GLU A 519 -14.22 3.37 -29.82
N GLY A 520 -13.05 2.97 -29.31
CA GLY A 520 -12.47 3.52 -28.09
C GLY A 520 -13.10 3.01 -26.79
N TRP A 521 -13.92 1.96 -26.85
CA TRP A 521 -14.43 1.22 -25.69
C TRP A 521 -13.72 -0.13 -25.57
N GLU A 522 -13.41 -0.52 -24.33
CA GLU A 522 -12.77 -1.79 -24.00
C GLU A 522 -13.81 -2.75 -23.44
N ARG A 523 -13.81 -3.99 -23.95
CA ARG A 523 -14.77 -5.01 -23.53
C ARG A 523 -14.29 -5.75 -22.29
N HIS A 524 -15.19 -5.96 -21.33
CA HIS A 524 -15.00 -6.90 -20.24
C HIS A 524 -16.33 -7.60 -19.94
N GLY A 525 -16.32 -8.93 -20.00
CA GLY A 525 -17.54 -9.75 -19.92
C GLY A 525 -18.58 -9.36 -20.99
N GLY A 526 -19.78 -9.02 -20.51
CA GLY A 526 -20.90 -8.55 -21.33
C GLY A 526 -21.00 -7.03 -21.50
N TYR A 527 -20.04 -6.28 -20.96
CA TYR A 527 -20.08 -4.81 -20.91
C TYR A 527 -18.92 -4.17 -21.67
N CYS A 528 -19.11 -2.90 -22.03
CA CYS A 528 -18.10 -2.06 -22.67
C CYS A 528 -17.80 -0.88 -21.74
N TYR A 529 -16.51 -0.60 -21.52
CA TYR A 529 -16.05 0.46 -20.62
C TYR A 529 -15.20 1.47 -21.39
N LYS A 530 -15.23 2.73 -20.94
CA LYS A 530 -14.42 3.80 -21.51
C LYS A 530 -14.07 4.81 -20.44
N ILE A 531 -12.83 5.29 -20.47
CA ILE A 531 -12.38 6.41 -19.64
C ILE A 531 -12.59 7.70 -20.43
N ASP A 532 -13.43 8.60 -19.92
CA ASP A 532 -13.46 10.00 -20.38
C ASP A 532 -12.22 10.73 -19.82
N LYS A 533 -11.40 11.27 -20.72
CA LYS A 533 -10.16 11.95 -20.37
C LYS A 533 -10.37 13.40 -19.93
N ILE A 534 -11.58 13.93 -20.12
CA ILE A 534 -11.92 15.31 -19.75
C ILE A 534 -12.41 15.30 -18.29
N PRO A 535 -11.74 16.02 -17.37
CA PRO A 535 -12.20 16.12 -15.99
C PRO A 535 -13.58 16.78 -15.89
N ARG A 536 -14.47 16.18 -15.09
CA ARG A 536 -15.85 16.66 -14.89
C ARG A 536 -16.25 16.55 -13.43
N SER A 537 -17.22 17.35 -13.01
CA SER A 537 -17.90 17.14 -11.73
C SER A 537 -18.76 15.88 -11.79
N PHE A 538 -19.00 15.27 -10.63
CA PHE A 538 -19.86 14.08 -10.52
C PHE A 538 -21.22 14.30 -11.19
N GLY A 539 -21.90 15.43 -10.92
CA GLY A 539 -23.22 15.72 -11.50
C GLY A 539 -23.24 15.85 -13.02
N HIS A 540 -22.13 16.30 -13.64
CA HIS A 540 -22.02 16.29 -15.11
C HIS A 540 -21.71 14.90 -15.65
N ALA A 541 -20.93 14.10 -14.92
CA ALA A 541 -20.55 12.75 -15.33
C ALA A 541 -21.74 11.76 -15.21
N SER A 542 -22.56 11.89 -14.16
CA SER A 542 -23.75 11.06 -13.93
C SER A 542 -25.00 11.50 -14.71
N GLY A 543 -24.99 12.68 -15.32
CA GLY A 543 -26.13 13.26 -16.03
C GLY A 543 -26.48 12.62 -17.39
N GLY A 544 -25.85 11.51 -17.78
CA GLY A 544 -26.18 10.75 -19.00
C GLY A 544 -25.72 11.36 -20.34
N TYR A 545 -25.19 12.59 -20.33
CA TYR A 545 -24.83 13.31 -21.57
C TYR A 545 -23.49 12.86 -22.17
N TYR A 546 -22.50 12.54 -21.32
CA TYR A 546 -21.13 12.19 -21.74
C TYR A 546 -20.86 10.68 -21.67
N CYS A 547 -21.42 10.04 -20.64
CA CYS A 547 -21.43 8.59 -20.45
C CYS A 547 -22.89 8.17 -20.25
N PRO A 548 -23.36 7.10 -20.90
CA PRO A 548 -24.71 6.57 -20.68
C PRO A 548 -24.98 6.31 -19.19
N SER A 549 -23.99 5.71 -18.52
CA SER A 549 -23.96 5.47 -17.08
C SER A 549 -22.51 5.45 -16.59
N LEU A 550 -22.32 5.74 -15.29
CA LEU A 550 -21.03 5.57 -14.62
C LEU A 550 -20.78 4.08 -14.34
N ALA A 551 -19.52 3.67 -14.26
CA ALA A 551 -19.16 2.29 -14.00
C ALA A 551 -19.61 1.85 -12.59
N THR A 552 -20.28 0.70 -12.52
CA THR A 552 -20.48 -0.06 -11.29
C THR A 552 -19.29 -1.00 -11.06
N VAL A 553 -19.08 -1.46 -9.83
CA VAL A 553 -18.05 -2.47 -9.53
C VAL A 553 -18.69 -3.60 -8.74
N MET A 554 -19.01 -4.69 -9.43
CA MET A 554 -19.79 -5.81 -8.89
C MET A 554 -18.93 -6.99 -8.47
N SER A 555 -17.65 -7.02 -8.86
CA SER A 555 -16.73 -8.08 -8.49
C SER A 555 -15.28 -7.59 -8.43
N ARG A 556 -14.42 -8.39 -7.80
CA ARG A 556 -12.96 -8.19 -7.80
C ARG A 556 -12.33 -8.28 -9.19
N PHE A 557 -12.97 -8.98 -10.14
CA PHE A 557 -12.47 -9.13 -11.50
C PHE A 557 -12.73 -7.85 -12.30
N GLU A 558 -13.93 -7.29 -12.18
CA GLU A 558 -14.27 -5.98 -12.75
C GLU A 558 -13.40 -4.87 -12.17
N GLN A 559 -13.15 -4.87 -10.84
CA GLN A 559 -12.18 -3.97 -10.22
C GLN A 559 -10.77 -4.12 -10.81
N GLY A 560 -10.32 -5.37 -11.01
CA GLY A 560 -9.01 -5.67 -11.60
C GLY A 560 -8.87 -5.15 -13.04
N PHE A 561 -9.93 -5.34 -13.84
CA PHE A 561 -10.04 -4.80 -15.19
C PHE A 561 -9.99 -3.27 -15.21
N LEU A 562 -10.80 -2.60 -14.37
CA LEU A 562 -10.81 -1.13 -14.28
C LEU A 562 -9.47 -0.56 -13.82
N ASN A 563 -8.80 -1.20 -12.85
CA ASN A 563 -7.45 -0.83 -12.43
C ASN A 563 -6.45 -0.90 -13.59
N SER A 564 -6.55 -1.94 -14.43
CA SER A 564 -5.73 -2.09 -15.63
C SER A 564 -5.99 -0.98 -16.65
N MET A 565 -7.26 -0.65 -16.92
CA MET A 565 -7.63 0.45 -17.81
C MET A 565 -7.07 1.80 -17.32
N ILE A 566 -7.19 2.08 -16.02
CA ILE A 566 -6.68 3.31 -15.39
C ILE A 566 -5.16 3.36 -15.44
N HIS A 567 -4.48 2.26 -15.11
CA HIS A 567 -3.01 2.18 -15.16
C HIS A 567 -2.46 2.45 -16.56
N ASN A 568 -3.15 1.99 -17.61
CA ASN A 568 -2.80 2.26 -19.00
C ASN A 568 -2.97 3.73 -19.40
N GLN A 569 -3.68 4.56 -18.62
CA GLN A 569 -3.75 6.01 -18.80
C GLN A 569 -2.53 6.72 -18.19
N ARG A 570 -1.32 6.41 -18.69
CA ARG A 570 -0.02 6.92 -18.18
C ARG A 570 0.17 8.47 -18.25
N LYS A 571 -0.86 9.27 -18.52
CA LYS A 571 -0.78 10.71 -18.81
C LYS A 571 -2.00 11.54 -18.35
N THR A 572 -2.75 11.12 -17.34
CA THR A 572 -3.81 11.99 -16.77
C THR A 572 -3.31 12.70 -15.52
N ASP A 573 -3.44 14.03 -15.48
CA ASP A 573 -3.12 14.85 -14.30
C ASP A 573 -4.12 14.65 -13.15
N SER A 574 -5.21 13.90 -13.37
CA SER A 574 -6.20 13.57 -12.35
C SER A 574 -5.85 12.23 -11.67
N PRO A 575 -5.67 12.20 -10.34
CA PRO A 575 -5.47 10.97 -9.59
C PRO A 575 -6.77 10.18 -9.32
N TYR A 576 -7.93 10.76 -9.63
CA TYR A 576 -9.25 10.17 -9.30
C TYR A 576 -10.15 10.02 -10.53
N PHE A 577 -10.97 8.96 -10.52
CA PHE A 577 -11.94 8.62 -11.54
C PHE A 577 -13.31 8.38 -10.89
N TRP A 578 -14.38 8.96 -11.45
CA TRP A 578 -15.73 8.78 -10.93
C TRP A 578 -16.29 7.39 -11.21
N ILE A 579 -16.93 6.80 -10.20
CA ILE A 579 -17.73 5.57 -10.30
C ILE A 579 -19.17 5.86 -9.87
N ALA A 580 -20.09 4.91 -10.09
CA ALA A 580 -21.53 5.13 -9.89
C ALA A 580 -21.99 5.03 -8.41
N LEU A 581 -21.09 4.77 -7.46
CA LEU A 581 -21.40 4.59 -6.05
C LEU A 581 -21.63 5.93 -5.35
N GLN A 582 -22.76 6.08 -4.65
CA GLN A 582 -23.05 7.28 -3.88
C GLN A 582 -24.02 7.02 -2.72
N ASP A 583 -23.94 7.89 -1.71
CA ASP A 583 -24.94 8.01 -0.65
C ASP A 583 -25.97 9.08 -1.04
N LEU A 584 -27.10 8.62 -1.57
CA LEU A 584 -28.17 9.50 -2.08
C LEU A 584 -28.85 10.33 -0.99
N ASN A 585 -28.94 9.78 0.23
CA ASN A 585 -29.76 10.33 1.30
C ASN A 585 -28.91 10.92 2.44
N ASN A 586 -27.58 10.96 2.29
CA ASN A 586 -26.62 11.29 3.35
C ASN A 586 -26.87 10.46 4.62
N THR A 587 -27.28 9.20 4.45
CA THR A 587 -27.58 8.27 5.56
C THR A 587 -26.36 7.49 6.02
N GLY A 588 -25.26 7.56 5.26
CA GLY A 588 -24.10 6.66 5.37
C GLY A 588 -24.29 5.34 4.63
N GLU A 589 -25.38 5.17 3.88
CA GLU A 589 -25.66 3.96 3.10
C GLU A 589 -25.40 4.23 1.61
N TYR A 590 -24.43 3.50 1.04
CA TYR A 590 -24.01 3.68 -0.33
C TYR A 590 -24.79 2.74 -1.27
N THR A 591 -25.17 3.26 -2.43
CA THR A 591 -25.88 2.50 -3.46
C THR A 591 -25.35 2.82 -4.85
N TRP A 592 -25.41 1.84 -5.74
CA TRP A 592 -25.03 2.00 -7.15
C TRP A 592 -26.14 2.70 -7.93
N LEU A 593 -25.79 3.76 -8.65
CA LEU A 593 -26.64 4.35 -9.69
C LEU A 593 -26.71 3.42 -10.90
N THR A 594 -27.90 2.90 -11.23
CA THR A 594 -28.14 2.09 -12.43
C THR A 594 -29.15 2.75 -13.37
N GLU A 595 -29.08 2.44 -14.66
CA GLU A 595 -29.98 2.98 -15.70
C GLU A 595 -31.46 2.64 -15.44
N ASP A 596 -31.74 1.56 -14.70
CA ASP A 596 -33.09 1.09 -14.39
C ASP A 596 -33.75 1.79 -13.18
N GLY A 597 -33.03 2.66 -12.46
CA GLY A 597 -33.48 3.17 -11.15
C GLY A 597 -33.62 2.08 -10.08
N LYS A 598 -33.07 0.89 -10.33
CA LYS A 598 -33.02 -0.21 -9.38
C LYS A 598 -31.76 -0.09 -8.54
N HIS A 599 -31.94 0.18 -7.26
CA HIS A 599 -30.87 0.14 -6.27
C HIS A 599 -30.47 -1.33 -6.04
N HIS A 600 -29.32 -1.74 -6.56
CA HIS A 600 -28.72 -3.01 -6.20
C HIS A 600 -27.91 -2.83 -4.91
N LEU A 601 -28.15 -3.71 -3.93
CA LEU A 601 -27.34 -3.80 -2.71
C LEU A 601 -25.89 -4.12 -3.06
N GLU A 602 -24.95 -3.60 -2.26
CA GLU A 602 -23.52 -3.83 -2.44
C GLU A 602 -23.19 -5.33 -2.43
N ILE A 603 -22.58 -5.83 -3.50
CA ILE A 603 -22.10 -7.22 -3.60
C ILE A 603 -20.57 -7.29 -3.41
N TYR A 604 -19.87 -6.18 -3.65
CA TYR A 604 -18.41 -6.07 -3.58
C TYR A 604 -17.99 -4.70 -3.07
N THR A 605 -16.99 -4.66 -2.19
CA THR A 605 -16.39 -3.44 -1.65
C THR A 605 -14.86 -3.53 -1.68
N ASN A 606 -14.21 -2.39 -1.92
CA ASN A 606 -12.74 -2.27 -1.95
C ASN A 606 -12.34 -0.85 -1.50
N TRP A 607 -12.79 -0.48 -0.31
CA TRP A 607 -12.58 0.85 0.25
C TRP A 607 -11.11 1.11 0.58
N ARG A 608 -10.67 2.36 0.39
CA ARG A 608 -9.35 2.82 0.83
C ARG A 608 -9.34 2.96 2.37
N LYS A 609 -8.16 2.99 2.97
CA LYS A 609 -7.98 3.24 4.41
C LYS A 609 -8.73 4.52 4.84
N TYR A 610 -9.52 4.42 5.91
CA TYR A 610 -10.34 5.50 6.46
C TYR A 610 -11.43 6.06 5.54
N GLN A 611 -11.78 5.34 4.47
CA GLN A 611 -13.00 5.60 3.71
C GLN A 611 -14.18 4.80 4.32
N PRO A 612 -15.42 5.22 4.06
CA PRO A 612 -16.64 4.58 4.56
C PRO A 612 -16.69 3.06 4.36
#